data_AF-A0A6B0Z447-F1
#
_entry.id   AF-A0A6B0Z447-F1
#
_cell.length_a   1.000
_cell.length_b   1.000
_cell.length_c   1.000
_cell.angle_alpha   90.00
_cell.angle_beta   90.00
_cell.angle_gamma   90.00
#
_symmetry.space_group_name_H-M   'P 1'
#
loop_
_entity.id
_entity.type
_entity.pdbx_description
1 polymer ?
#
loop_
_entity_poly.entity_id
_entity_poly.type
_entity_poly.pdbx_seq_one_letter_code
_entity_poly.pdbx_strand_id
1 'polypeptide(L)'
;MHNTRRVNPNNITPPTESLEYYFRAGGVTIIQAAFSHSFFIDPESVRGNTPSHPDRARMSREHYPGKGRGQIATWQDDGRTVKLGDNAYAQIAWRRYTSCPMQRGTGYGVRHIWGHPWNPDAFTAGWNLCYMPFWAGMLTENQHPLSDLQLAIKQASWDLYFRENQVCDPPEFVKDQGIDLHQVLDGQRLLIMAPKEPEPVVVSIDETRTLDHSGLNQLEKVKAIRTQTNRSWVSIYKGVLAIQGKAHEPFGTTKVAASSKSIVRRILRETGLTEIELETLLERETPVKD
;
A
#
# COMPACT_ATOMS: atom_id res chain seq x y z
N MET A 1 -2.31 14.34 -23.51
CA MET A 1 -1.45 13.91 -22.36
C MET A 1 -1.23 15.02 -21.34
N HIS A 2 -1.86 14.92 -20.16
CA HIS A 2 -1.54 15.78 -19.01
C HIS A 2 -0.12 15.57 -18.52
N ASN A 3 0.49 16.65 -18.03
CA ASN A 3 1.81 16.60 -17.42
C ASN A 3 1.70 15.89 -16.06
N THR A 4 2.21 14.66 -15.94
CA THR A 4 2.17 13.86 -14.71
C THR A 4 3.55 13.83 -14.03
N ARG A 5 3.56 13.57 -12.73
CA ARG A 5 4.78 13.36 -11.93
C ARG A 5 4.61 12.10 -11.10
N ARG A 6 5.48 11.10 -11.30
CA ARG A 6 5.57 9.93 -10.42
C ARG A 6 6.18 10.34 -9.08
N VAL A 7 5.59 9.88 -7.99
CA VAL A 7 6.03 10.21 -6.62
C VAL A 7 6.49 8.95 -5.89
N ASN A 8 7.57 9.08 -5.12
CA ASN A 8 8.02 8.02 -4.23
C ASN A 8 7.11 7.97 -2.98
N PRO A 9 6.45 6.83 -2.70
CA PRO A 9 5.54 6.69 -1.56
C PRO A 9 6.16 6.97 -0.18
N ASN A 10 7.48 6.91 -0.05
CA ASN A 10 8.17 7.14 1.22
C ASN A 10 8.40 8.63 1.53
N ASN A 11 8.21 9.53 0.56
CA ASN A 11 8.51 10.96 0.69
C ASN A 11 7.26 11.82 0.49
N ILE A 12 6.16 11.49 1.16
CA ILE A 12 4.93 12.28 1.13
C ILE A 12 4.99 13.31 2.26
N THR A 13 4.92 14.60 1.92
CA THR A 13 4.87 15.70 2.90
C THR A 13 3.61 15.60 3.77
N PRO A 14 3.71 15.76 5.10
CA PRO A 14 2.54 15.85 5.97
C PRO A 14 1.54 16.92 5.50
N PRO A 15 0.22 16.67 5.55
CA PRO A 15 -0.81 17.61 5.09
C PRO A 15 -0.86 18.91 5.88
N THR A 16 -0.48 18.88 7.16
CA THR A 16 -0.45 20.07 8.02
C THR A 16 0.65 21.04 7.57
N GLU A 17 1.85 20.52 7.30
CA GLU A 17 2.95 21.32 6.72
C GLU A 17 2.58 21.89 5.35
N SER A 18 1.82 21.12 4.58
CA SER A 18 1.33 21.50 3.26
C SER A 18 0.32 22.66 3.36
N LEU A 19 -0.65 22.57 4.27
CA LEU A 19 -1.61 23.66 4.53
C LEU A 19 -0.91 24.92 5.04
N GLU A 20 0.01 24.78 5.99
CA GLU A 20 0.77 25.91 6.53
C GLU A 20 1.58 26.63 5.45
N TYR A 21 2.20 25.89 4.53
CA TYR A 21 2.89 26.46 3.38
C TYR A 21 1.94 27.34 2.55
N TYR A 22 0.75 26.84 2.21
CA TYR A 22 -0.20 27.61 1.39
C TYR A 22 -0.77 28.84 2.08
N PHE A 23 -1.04 28.75 3.39
CA PHE A 23 -1.44 29.92 4.16
C PHE A 23 -0.36 31.00 4.19
N ARG A 24 0.92 30.63 4.16
CA ARG A 24 2.05 31.58 4.16
C ARG A 24 2.39 32.11 2.77
N ALA A 25 2.32 31.28 1.74
CA ALA A 25 2.70 31.65 0.37
C ALA A 25 1.73 32.70 -0.20
N GLY A 26 0.43 32.59 0.11
CA GLY A 26 -0.60 33.43 -0.51
C GLY A 26 -0.77 33.17 -2.01
N GLY A 27 -1.92 33.54 -2.58
CA GLY A 27 -2.15 33.46 -4.03
C GLY A 27 -2.31 32.04 -4.62
N VAL A 28 -2.26 30.98 -3.80
CA VAL A 28 -2.52 29.60 -4.26
C VAL A 28 -3.99 29.26 -4.09
N THR A 29 -4.61 28.72 -5.13
CA THR A 29 -6.01 28.27 -5.07
C THR A 29 -6.16 26.98 -4.28
N ILE A 30 -7.35 26.75 -3.71
CA ILE A 30 -7.69 25.48 -3.02
C ILE A 30 -7.49 24.27 -3.95
N ILE A 31 -7.76 24.44 -5.25
CA ILE A 31 -7.60 23.36 -6.22
C ILE A 31 -6.11 23.00 -6.38
N GLN A 32 -5.25 23.99 -6.63
CA GLN A 32 -3.80 23.76 -6.73
C GLN A 32 -3.23 23.12 -5.44
N ALA A 33 -3.64 23.64 -4.29
CA ALA A 33 -3.24 23.10 -2.99
C ALA A 33 -3.69 21.64 -2.82
N ALA A 34 -4.92 21.29 -3.20
CA ALA A 34 -5.42 19.93 -3.08
C ALA A 34 -4.69 18.98 -4.04
N PHE A 35 -4.48 19.38 -5.29
CA PHE A 35 -3.80 18.56 -6.30
C PHE A 35 -2.32 18.34 -5.98
N SER A 36 -1.67 19.26 -5.26
CA SER A 36 -0.25 19.13 -4.89
C SER A 36 -0.02 18.02 -3.86
N HIS A 37 -1.11 17.53 -3.26
CA HIS A 37 -1.09 16.50 -2.23
C HIS A 37 -2.09 15.37 -2.52
N SER A 38 -2.72 15.37 -3.70
CA SER A 38 -3.65 14.30 -4.09
C SER A 38 -2.96 13.37 -5.07
N PHE A 39 -2.89 12.09 -4.71
CA PHE A 39 -2.19 11.05 -5.44
C PHE A 39 -3.19 10.14 -6.15
N PHE A 40 -3.05 10.06 -7.46
CA PHE A 40 -3.80 9.13 -8.31
C PHE A 40 -2.99 7.86 -8.52
N ILE A 41 -3.65 6.75 -8.83
CA ILE A 41 -2.98 5.49 -9.12
C ILE A 41 -2.45 5.49 -10.55
N ASP A 42 -1.27 4.92 -10.78
CA ASP A 42 -0.72 4.74 -12.13
C ASP A 42 -1.71 3.99 -13.06
N PRO A 43 -2.14 4.58 -14.20
CA PRO A 43 -3.11 3.95 -15.11
C PRO A 43 -2.72 2.53 -15.55
N GLU A 44 -1.43 2.24 -15.75
CA GLU A 44 -0.98 0.88 -16.09
C GLU A 44 -1.27 -0.13 -14.98
N SER A 45 -1.13 0.29 -13.72
CA SER A 45 -1.45 -0.56 -12.56
C SER A 45 -2.95 -0.78 -12.43
N VAL A 46 -3.76 0.22 -12.81
CA VAL A 46 -5.22 0.08 -12.88
C VAL A 46 -5.60 -0.95 -13.95
N ARG A 47 -5.05 -0.85 -15.16
CA ARG A 47 -5.36 -1.80 -16.26
C ARG A 47 -5.09 -3.25 -15.90
N GLY A 48 -4.00 -3.53 -15.20
CA GLY A 48 -3.62 -4.89 -14.87
C GLY A 48 -4.54 -5.61 -13.86
N ASN A 49 -5.39 -4.89 -13.10
CA ASN A 49 -6.09 -5.49 -11.97
C ASN A 49 -7.33 -4.69 -11.51
N THR A 50 -8.25 -4.33 -12.39
CA THR A 50 -9.45 -3.53 -12.05
C THR A 50 -10.78 -4.27 -12.23
N PRO A 51 -11.65 -4.31 -11.19
CA PRO A 51 -11.40 -3.91 -9.79
C PRO A 51 -10.51 -4.93 -9.06
N SER A 52 -9.75 -4.49 -8.05
CA SER A 52 -8.85 -5.41 -7.33
C SER A 52 -9.57 -6.42 -6.42
N HIS A 53 -10.81 -6.15 -6.03
CA HIS A 53 -11.67 -7.01 -5.21
C HIS A 53 -13.12 -6.93 -5.70
N PRO A 54 -13.48 -7.62 -6.79
CA PRO A 54 -14.82 -7.57 -7.40
C PRO A 54 -15.93 -8.15 -6.52
N ASP A 55 -15.57 -8.97 -5.53
CA ASP A 55 -16.51 -9.61 -4.58
C ASP A 55 -16.90 -8.70 -3.40
N ARG A 56 -16.53 -7.43 -3.43
CA ARG A 56 -16.65 -6.51 -2.29
C ARG A 56 -17.40 -5.24 -2.64
N ALA A 57 -18.16 -4.76 -1.66
CA ALA A 57 -18.83 -3.47 -1.71
C ALA A 57 -18.80 -2.79 -0.34
N ARG A 58 -18.89 -1.46 -0.30
CA ARG A 58 -19.09 -0.74 0.96
C ARG A 58 -20.52 -0.91 1.43
N MET A 59 -20.68 -1.15 2.73
CA MET A 59 -21.97 -1.14 3.38
C MET A 59 -22.69 0.21 3.16
N SER A 60 -23.95 0.15 2.74
CA SER A 60 -24.84 1.29 2.60
C SER A 60 -26.25 0.86 3.02
N ARG A 61 -26.90 1.64 3.88
CA ARG A 61 -28.30 1.37 4.27
C ARG A 61 -29.28 1.57 3.12
N GLU A 62 -28.92 2.42 2.16
CA GLU A 62 -29.69 2.70 0.96
C GLU A 62 -29.61 1.53 -0.04
N HIS A 63 -28.39 1.07 -0.35
CA HIS A 63 -28.18 0.05 -1.38
C HIS A 63 -28.24 -1.40 -0.85
N TYR A 64 -28.06 -1.58 0.47
CA TYR A 64 -28.11 -2.88 1.14
C TYR A 64 -28.97 -2.79 2.41
N PRO A 65 -30.29 -2.56 2.28
CA PRO A 65 -31.17 -2.37 3.42
C PRO A 65 -31.16 -3.58 4.35
N GLY A 66 -31.06 -3.33 5.66
CA GLY A 66 -31.04 -4.38 6.69
C GLY A 66 -29.74 -5.20 6.75
N LYS A 67 -28.73 -4.91 5.92
CA LYS A 67 -27.46 -5.63 5.91
C LYS A 67 -26.34 -4.83 6.58
N GLY A 68 -25.49 -5.55 7.30
CA GLY A 68 -24.37 -5.01 8.07
C GLY A 68 -23.00 -5.41 7.54
N ARG A 69 -21.95 -4.86 8.18
CA ARG A 69 -20.56 -5.21 7.90
C ARG A 69 -20.32 -6.71 8.00
N GLY A 70 -19.59 -7.26 7.03
CA GLY A 70 -19.19 -8.67 6.98
C GLY A 70 -20.26 -9.61 6.45
N GLN A 71 -21.51 -9.15 6.33
CA GLN A 71 -22.60 -9.93 5.76
C GLN A 71 -22.49 -10.02 4.24
N ILE A 72 -23.15 -11.05 3.71
CA ILE A 72 -23.31 -11.29 2.28
C ILE A 72 -24.60 -10.60 1.82
N ALA A 73 -24.52 -9.92 0.68
CA ALA A 73 -25.63 -9.28 0.00
C ALA A 73 -25.59 -9.59 -1.50
N THR A 74 -26.70 -9.28 -2.18
CA THR A 74 -26.83 -9.41 -3.63
C THR A 74 -26.74 -8.01 -4.23
N TRP A 75 -25.90 -7.83 -5.24
CA TRP A 75 -25.85 -6.59 -6.01
C TRP A 75 -27.04 -6.49 -6.95
N GLN A 76 -27.63 -5.29 -7.05
CA GLN A 76 -28.94 -5.11 -7.65
C GLN A 76 -28.91 -5.21 -9.18
N ASP A 77 -27.81 -4.78 -9.82
CA ASP A 77 -27.75 -4.65 -11.27
C ASP A 77 -27.64 -6.00 -11.99
N ASP A 78 -26.92 -6.96 -11.41
CA ASP A 78 -26.63 -8.25 -12.06
C ASP A 78 -26.80 -9.48 -11.17
N GLY A 79 -27.27 -9.29 -9.94
CA GLY A 79 -27.54 -10.38 -9.00
C GLY A 79 -26.30 -11.04 -8.40
N ARG A 80 -25.09 -10.52 -8.61
CA ARG A 80 -23.88 -11.15 -8.07
C ARG A 80 -23.82 -11.05 -6.55
N THR A 81 -23.18 -12.04 -5.93
CA THR A 81 -22.98 -12.07 -4.48
C THR A 81 -21.79 -11.19 -4.08
N VAL A 82 -21.97 -10.31 -3.10
CA VAL A 82 -20.93 -9.42 -2.58
C VAL A 82 -20.83 -9.50 -1.06
N LYS A 83 -19.60 -9.37 -0.53
CA LYS A 83 -19.35 -9.25 0.90
C LYS A 83 -19.19 -7.79 1.31
N LEU A 84 -20.05 -7.34 2.21
CA LEU A 84 -20.10 -5.94 2.63
C LEU A 84 -18.97 -5.61 3.60
N GLY A 85 -18.33 -4.47 3.38
CA GLY A 85 -17.20 -3.98 4.18
C GLY A 85 -17.35 -2.53 4.62
N ASP A 86 -16.39 -2.10 5.43
CA ASP A 86 -16.04 -0.69 5.62
C ASP A 86 -14.98 -0.28 4.57
N ASN A 87 -14.40 0.90 4.72
CA ASN A 87 -13.40 1.41 3.77
C ASN A 87 -12.07 0.62 3.77
N ALA A 88 -11.90 -0.39 4.63
CA ALA A 88 -10.65 -1.14 4.72
C ALA A 88 -10.27 -1.86 3.42
N TYR A 89 -11.25 -2.31 2.62
CA TYR A 89 -10.95 -2.97 1.34
C TYR A 89 -10.50 -2.00 0.25
N ALA A 90 -11.02 -0.76 0.22
CA ALA A 90 -10.48 0.28 -0.65
C ALA A 90 -9.02 0.62 -0.29
N GLN A 91 -8.71 0.63 1.01
CA GLN A 91 -7.34 0.81 1.51
C GLN A 91 -6.40 -0.35 1.14
N ILE A 92 -6.90 -1.60 1.18
CA ILE A 92 -6.15 -2.77 0.72
C ILE A 92 -5.92 -2.71 -0.79
N ALA A 93 -6.95 -2.33 -1.56
CA ALA A 93 -6.86 -2.15 -3.01
C ALA A 93 -5.83 -1.09 -3.38
N TRP A 94 -5.86 0.07 -2.71
CA TRP A 94 -4.83 1.11 -2.86
C TRP A 94 -3.42 0.54 -2.71
N ARG A 95 -3.16 -0.22 -1.65
CA ARG A 95 -1.85 -0.84 -1.41
C ARG A 95 -1.48 -1.85 -2.50
N ARG A 96 -2.45 -2.58 -3.06
CA ARG A 96 -2.21 -3.54 -4.15
C ARG A 96 -1.81 -2.83 -5.45
N TYR A 97 -2.48 -1.73 -5.78
CA TYR A 97 -2.15 -0.97 -6.98
C TYR A 97 -0.83 -0.22 -6.88
N THR A 98 -0.48 0.28 -5.70
CA THR A 98 0.63 1.23 -5.53
C THR A 98 1.86 0.61 -4.88
N SER A 99 1.76 -0.60 -4.34
CA SER A 99 2.74 -1.20 -3.42
C SER A 99 3.09 -0.31 -2.20
N CYS A 100 2.34 0.77 -1.98
CA CYS A 100 2.56 1.73 -0.91
C CYS A 100 1.66 1.38 0.28
N PRO A 101 2.22 1.12 1.48
CA PRO A 101 1.40 1.13 2.68
C PRO A 101 0.91 2.56 2.92
N MET A 102 -0.37 2.72 3.25
CA MET A 102 -0.85 4.02 3.71
C MET A 102 -0.20 4.35 5.05
N GLN A 103 0.14 5.61 5.25
CA GLN A 103 0.67 6.08 6.51
C GLN A 103 -0.50 6.37 7.46
N ARG A 104 -0.47 5.79 8.67
CA ARG A 104 -1.50 6.02 9.70
C ARG A 104 -1.19 7.30 10.46
N GLY A 105 -2.23 8.05 10.84
CA GLY A 105 -2.07 9.26 11.66
C GLY A 105 -1.46 10.45 10.92
N THR A 106 -1.22 10.33 9.61
CA THR A 106 -0.58 11.39 8.80
C THR A 106 -1.56 12.38 8.21
N GLY A 107 -2.86 12.27 8.47
CA GLY A 107 -3.85 13.19 7.93
C GLY A 107 -4.24 12.91 6.46
N TYR A 108 -3.78 11.81 5.86
CA TYR A 108 -4.19 11.35 4.53
C TYR A 108 -5.22 10.21 4.60
N GLY A 109 -6.04 10.08 3.56
CA GLY A 109 -7.00 8.99 3.43
C GLY A 109 -7.33 8.64 1.98
N VAL A 110 -7.73 7.39 1.76
CA VAL A 110 -8.25 6.92 0.47
C VAL A 110 -9.71 7.35 0.33
N ARG A 111 -10.02 7.98 -0.80
CA ARG A 111 -11.34 8.51 -1.18
C ARG A 111 -11.82 7.93 -2.51
N HIS A 112 -13.14 7.89 -2.66
CA HIS A 112 -13.82 7.49 -3.90
C HIS A 112 -14.15 8.73 -4.72
N ILE A 113 -13.60 8.84 -5.93
CA ILE A 113 -13.66 10.04 -6.78
C ILE A 113 -15.08 10.31 -7.29
N TRP A 114 -15.72 9.26 -7.81
CA TRP A 114 -17.02 9.37 -8.50
C TRP A 114 -18.21 9.17 -7.56
N GLY A 115 -17.97 8.89 -6.28
CA GLY A 115 -18.99 8.32 -5.40
C GLY A 115 -19.21 6.84 -5.72
N HIS A 116 -20.33 6.27 -5.28
CA HIS A 116 -20.67 4.86 -5.52
C HIS A 116 -19.77 3.79 -4.87
N PRO A 117 -19.24 3.95 -3.64
CA PRO A 117 -18.47 2.88 -2.98
C PRO A 117 -19.29 1.63 -2.66
N TRP A 118 -20.63 1.69 -2.79
CA TRP A 118 -21.52 0.54 -2.67
C TRP A 118 -21.59 -0.28 -3.95
N ASN A 119 -21.19 0.23 -5.12
CA ASN A 119 -21.11 -0.57 -6.34
C ASN A 119 -19.82 -1.41 -6.29
N PRO A 120 -19.89 -2.75 -6.44
CA PRO A 120 -18.70 -3.62 -6.38
C PRO A 120 -17.67 -3.33 -7.46
N ASP A 121 -18.11 -2.90 -8.65
CA ASP A 121 -17.24 -2.55 -9.77
C ASP A 121 -16.53 -1.21 -9.56
N ALA A 122 -17.00 -0.38 -8.63
CA ALA A 122 -16.43 0.93 -8.32
C ALA A 122 -15.70 0.98 -6.96
N PHE A 123 -16.06 0.09 -6.01
CA PHE A 123 -15.62 0.18 -4.62
C PHE A 123 -14.09 0.02 -4.45
N THR A 124 -13.50 -0.88 -5.23
CA THR A 124 -12.06 -1.19 -5.16
C THR A 124 -11.35 -0.96 -6.49
N ALA A 125 -11.99 -0.27 -7.42
CA ALA A 125 -11.42 0.05 -8.72
C ALA A 125 -10.42 1.20 -8.63
N GLY A 126 -9.22 1.01 -9.17
CA GLY A 126 -8.14 1.98 -9.07
C GLY A 126 -8.48 3.35 -9.67
N TRP A 127 -9.27 3.38 -10.75
CA TRP A 127 -9.75 4.62 -11.37
C TRP A 127 -10.68 5.45 -10.47
N ASN A 128 -11.29 4.82 -9.46
CA ASN A 128 -12.16 5.47 -8.50
C ASN A 128 -11.44 5.83 -7.20
N LEU A 129 -10.18 5.47 -7.01
CA LEU A 129 -9.47 5.69 -5.75
C LEU A 129 -8.46 6.84 -5.88
N CYS A 130 -8.48 7.74 -4.90
CA CYS A 130 -7.46 8.78 -4.75
C CYS A 130 -7.01 8.85 -3.30
N TYR A 131 -5.70 8.99 -3.07
CA TYR A 131 -5.14 9.23 -1.74
C TYR A 131 -4.87 10.71 -1.57
N MET A 132 -5.54 11.35 -0.63
CA MET A 132 -5.52 12.80 -0.48
C MET A 132 -5.59 13.21 0.99
N PRO A 133 -5.23 14.45 1.34
CA PRO A 133 -5.43 14.98 2.67
C PRO A 133 -6.89 14.91 3.10
N PHE A 134 -7.14 14.71 4.40
CA PHE A 134 -8.51 14.70 4.93
C PHE A 134 -9.26 16.00 4.66
N TRP A 135 -8.58 17.15 4.77
CA TRP A 135 -9.18 18.46 4.49
C TRP A 135 -9.66 18.54 3.03
N ALA A 136 -8.84 18.10 2.07
CA ALA A 136 -9.20 18.10 0.66
C ALA A 136 -10.36 17.13 0.41
N GLY A 137 -10.30 15.95 1.04
CA GLY A 137 -11.37 14.96 0.97
C GLY A 137 -12.72 15.48 1.45
N MET A 138 -12.78 16.25 2.54
CA MET A 138 -14.03 16.86 3.02
C MET A 138 -14.64 17.83 2.00
N LEU A 139 -13.79 18.58 1.28
CA LEU A 139 -14.21 19.52 0.25
C LEU A 139 -14.72 18.84 -1.02
N THR A 140 -14.46 17.53 -1.20
CA THR A 140 -14.94 16.74 -2.34
C THR A 140 -16.24 15.97 -2.07
N GLU A 141 -16.80 16.05 -0.86
CA GLU A 141 -18.05 15.38 -0.52
C GLU A 141 -19.26 16.06 -1.17
N ASN A 142 -20.28 15.29 -1.57
CA ASN A 142 -21.46 15.81 -2.27
C ASN A 142 -22.25 16.87 -1.49
N GLN A 143 -22.05 16.95 -0.16
CA GLN A 143 -22.72 17.92 0.71
C GLN A 143 -21.98 19.27 0.78
N HIS A 144 -20.77 19.34 0.23
CA HIS A 144 -19.94 20.53 0.31
C HIS A 144 -20.33 21.55 -0.78
N PRO A 145 -20.48 22.85 -0.46
CA PRO A 145 -20.94 23.86 -1.43
C PRO A 145 -19.90 24.23 -2.50
N LEU A 146 -18.63 23.89 -2.29
CA LEU A 146 -17.55 24.11 -3.27
C LEU A 146 -17.43 22.91 -4.21
N SER A 147 -18.17 22.92 -5.33
CA SER A 147 -18.15 21.83 -6.32
C SER A 147 -16.86 21.79 -7.14
N ASP A 148 -16.17 22.91 -7.31
CA ASP A 148 -15.09 23.04 -8.31
C ASP A 148 -13.93 22.06 -8.07
N LEU A 149 -13.54 21.86 -6.81
CA LEU A 149 -12.52 20.87 -6.48
C LEU A 149 -12.98 19.45 -6.80
N GLN A 150 -14.24 19.11 -6.48
CA GLN A 150 -14.80 17.80 -6.79
C GLN A 150 -14.81 17.56 -8.30
N LEU A 151 -15.27 18.55 -9.07
CA LEU A 151 -15.33 18.47 -10.53
C LEU A 151 -13.93 18.36 -11.13
N ALA A 152 -12.95 19.13 -10.63
CA ALA A 152 -11.57 19.03 -11.07
C ALA A 152 -10.96 17.64 -10.80
N ILE A 153 -11.18 17.05 -9.61
CA ILE A 153 -10.70 15.70 -9.29
C ILE A 153 -11.36 14.63 -10.19
N LYS A 154 -12.67 14.79 -10.48
CA LYS A 154 -13.38 13.93 -11.44
C LYS A 154 -12.82 14.09 -12.85
N GLN A 155 -12.56 15.31 -13.31
CA GLN A 155 -11.91 15.56 -14.60
C GLN A 155 -10.53 14.90 -14.66
N ALA A 156 -9.74 15.00 -13.59
CA ALA A 156 -8.40 14.41 -13.56
C ALA A 156 -8.46 12.88 -13.67
N SER A 157 -9.43 12.25 -12.99
CA SER A 157 -9.73 10.82 -13.14
C SER A 157 -10.17 10.48 -14.57
N TRP A 158 -11.09 11.27 -15.17
CA TRP A 158 -11.52 11.07 -16.55
C TRP A 158 -10.35 11.11 -17.54
N ASP A 159 -9.51 12.12 -17.43
CA ASP A 159 -8.40 12.32 -18.35
C ASP A 159 -7.31 11.27 -18.19
N LEU A 160 -7.07 10.82 -16.96
CA LEU A 160 -6.07 9.78 -16.67
C LEU A 160 -6.51 8.39 -17.11
N TYR A 161 -7.80 8.06 -16.94
CA TYR A 161 -8.26 6.68 -17.01
C TYR A 161 -9.17 6.38 -18.20
N PHE A 162 -9.81 7.39 -18.81
CA PHE A 162 -10.89 7.16 -19.77
C PHE A 162 -10.77 7.93 -21.10
N ARG A 163 -9.97 9.01 -21.16
CA ARG A 163 -9.89 9.86 -22.36
C ARG A 163 -9.21 9.22 -23.56
N GLU A 164 -7.93 8.85 -23.43
CA GLU A 164 -7.10 8.41 -24.59
C GLU A 164 -6.87 6.89 -24.57
N ASN A 165 -6.33 6.36 -23.47
CA ASN A 165 -6.03 4.94 -23.30
C ASN A 165 -6.86 4.39 -22.13
N GLN A 166 -8.09 3.97 -22.44
CA GLN A 166 -9.07 3.58 -21.44
C GLN A 166 -8.56 2.42 -20.57
N VAL A 167 -8.79 2.50 -19.26
CA VAL A 167 -8.44 1.41 -18.34
C VAL A 167 -9.52 0.32 -18.29
N CYS A 168 -10.76 0.69 -18.58
CA CYS A 168 -11.93 -0.15 -18.79
C CYS A 168 -13.00 0.69 -19.49
N ASP A 169 -14.11 0.06 -19.88
CA ASP A 169 -15.30 0.79 -20.31
C ASP A 169 -15.78 1.71 -19.17
N PRO A 170 -16.02 3.01 -19.43
CA PRO A 170 -16.49 3.93 -18.40
C PRO A 170 -17.91 3.55 -17.94
N PRO A 171 -18.16 3.38 -16.62
CA PRO A 171 -19.52 3.26 -16.10
C PRO A 171 -20.38 4.49 -16.43
N GLU A 172 -21.70 4.34 -16.53
CA GLU A 172 -22.61 5.44 -16.92
C GLU A 172 -22.52 6.70 -16.05
N PHE A 173 -22.19 6.55 -14.76
CA PHE A 173 -22.04 7.68 -13.83
C PHE A 173 -20.69 8.40 -13.96
N VAL A 174 -19.74 7.84 -14.72
CA VAL A 174 -18.43 8.42 -15.02
C VAL A 174 -18.54 9.20 -16.32
N LYS A 175 -18.24 10.49 -16.26
CA LYS A 175 -18.44 11.41 -17.40
C LYS A 175 -17.36 12.47 -17.47
N ASP A 176 -17.06 12.94 -18.67
CA ASP A 176 -16.22 14.13 -18.86
C ASP A 176 -16.87 15.34 -18.17
N GLN A 177 -16.10 16.08 -17.36
CA GLN A 177 -16.61 17.31 -16.72
C GLN A 177 -16.41 18.55 -17.60
N GLY A 178 -15.63 18.42 -18.70
CA GLY A 178 -15.29 19.54 -19.57
C GLY A 178 -14.36 20.59 -18.93
N ILE A 179 -13.65 20.25 -17.86
CA ILE A 179 -12.75 21.18 -17.17
C ILE A 179 -11.37 21.18 -17.85
N ASP A 180 -10.86 22.37 -18.16
CA ASP A 180 -9.47 22.54 -18.57
C ASP A 180 -8.54 22.51 -17.35
N LEU A 181 -8.03 21.32 -17.04
CA LEU A 181 -7.08 21.15 -15.94
C LEU A 181 -5.76 21.88 -16.15
N HIS A 182 -5.33 22.14 -17.38
CA HIS A 182 -4.09 22.89 -17.59
C HIS A 182 -4.24 24.34 -17.10
N GLN A 183 -5.40 24.95 -17.38
CA GLN A 183 -5.74 26.28 -16.89
C GLN A 183 -5.93 26.29 -15.37
N VAL A 184 -6.72 25.35 -14.82
CA VAL A 184 -7.05 25.32 -13.39
C VAL A 184 -5.83 24.99 -12.51
N LEU A 185 -4.93 24.15 -13.00
CA LEU A 185 -3.73 23.75 -12.27
C LEU A 185 -2.53 24.68 -12.53
N ASP A 186 -2.64 25.63 -13.45
CA ASP A 186 -1.55 26.56 -13.82
C ASP A 186 -0.21 25.83 -14.08
N GLY A 187 -0.27 24.80 -14.91
CA GLY A 187 0.90 23.97 -15.25
C GLY A 187 1.37 23.00 -14.16
N GLN A 188 0.74 22.97 -12.98
CA GLN A 188 1.02 21.97 -11.96
C GLN A 188 0.71 20.56 -12.48
N ARG A 189 1.60 19.61 -12.16
CA ARG A 189 1.49 18.22 -12.60
C ARG A 189 0.59 17.40 -11.68
N LEU A 190 -0.16 16.47 -12.27
CA LEU A 190 -0.88 15.45 -11.52
C LEU A 190 0.11 14.48 -10.86
N LEU A 191 -0.10 14.16 -9.59
CA LEU A 191 0.77 13.23 -8.87
C LEU A 191 0.29 11.80 -9.04
N ILE A 192 1.16 10.95 -9.57
CA ILE A 192 0.91 9.54 -9.82
C ILE A 192 1.69 8.70 -8.81
N MET A 193 0.95 7.90 -8.05
CA MET A 193 1.46 6.84 -7.20
C MET A 193 1.59 5.57 -8.05
N ALA A 194 2.81 5.23 -8.39
CA ALA A 194 3.14 3.98 -9.06
C ALA A 194 3.59 2.94 -8.03
N PRO A 195 3.45 1.63 -8.34
CA PRO A 195 4.28 0.62 -7.72
C PRO A 195 5.72 1.12 -7.74
N LYS A 196 6.46 0.89 -6.65
CA LYS A 196 7.92 0.93 -6.75
C LYS A 196 8.24 0.05 -7.95
N GLU A 197 8.86 0.61 -8.99
CA GLU A 197 9.46 -0.24 -10.02
C GLU A 197 10.21 -1.32 -9.26
N PRO A 198 10.09 -2.61 -9.63
CA PRO A 198 11.06 -3.56 -9.12
C PRO A 198 12.39 -2.85 -9.35
N GLU A 199 13.11 -2.53 -8.27
CA GLU A 199 14.48 -2.05 -8.45
C GLU A 199 15.04 -3.01 -9.48
N PRO A 200 15.61 -2.48 -10.59
CA PRO A 200 16.10 -3.33 -11.64
C PRO A 200 16.74 -4.48 -10.91
N VAL A 201 16.33 -5.70 -11.25
CA VAL A 201 17.18 -6.82 -10.95
C VAL A 201 18.42 -6.47 -11.75
N VAL A 202 19.28 -5.64 -11.15
CA VAL A 202 20.69 -5.90 -11.07
C VAL A 202 20.62 -7.36 -10.72
N VAL A 203 20.77 -8.17 -11.76
CA VAL A 203 21.55 -9.37 -11.63
C VAL A 203 22.83 -8.78 -11.07
N SER A 204 22.84 -8.62 -9.75
CA SER A 204 24.03 -8.90 -9.03
C SER A 204 24.24 -10.33 -9.49
N ILE A 205 25.10 -10.48 -10.51
CA ILE A 205 26.31 -11.23 -10.28
C ILE A 205 26.59 -10.95 -8.82
N ASP A 206 26.23 -11.92 -7.97
CA ASP A 206 26.25 -11.81 -6.52
C ASP A 206 27.67 -11.31 -6.17
N GLU A 207 27.88 -10.00 -6.19
CA GLU A 207 28.63 -9.34 -5.17
C GLU A 207 27.68 -9.36 -3.98
N THR A 208 27.48 -10.58 -3.46
CA THR A 208 27.65 -10.82 -2.05
C THR A 208 28.65 -9.77 -1.56
N ARG A 209 28.12 -8.71 -0.94
CA ARG A 209 28.75 -8.25 0.28
C ARG A 209 28.59 -9.39 1.30
N THR A 210 29.28 -10.51 1.04
CA THR A 210 30.14 -11.10 2.04
C THR A 210 30.96 -9.94 2.55
N LEU A 211 30.45 -9.30 3.61
CA LEU A 211 31.38 -8.72 4.57
C LEU A 211 32.35 -9.86 4.85
N ASP A 212 33.61 -9.63 4.53
CA ASP A 212 34.63 -10.62 4.76
C ASP A 212 34.67 -10.88 6.26
N HIS A 213 33.99 -11.94 6.67
CA HIS A 213 33.96 -12.40 8.04
C HIS A 213 35.11 -13.38 8.30
N SER A 214 36.09 -13.50 7.40
CA SER A 214 37.24 -14.41 7.53
C SER A 214 37.99 -14.22 8.85
N GLY A 215 37.95 -13.01 9.44
CA GLY A 215 38.56 -12.69 10.74
C GLY A 215 37.65 -12.81 11.97
N LEU A 216 36.35 -13.09 11.81
CA LEU A 216 35.41 -13.23 12.93
C LEU A 216 35.33 -14.68 13.41
N ASN A 217 35.24 -14.88 14.72
CA ASN A 217 34.92 -16.20 15.27
C ASN A 217 33.47 -16.59 14.95
N GLN A 218 33.13 -17.87 15.11
CA GLN A 218 31.81 -18.39 14.75
C GLN A 218 30.66 -17.68 15.48
N LEU A 219 30.83 -17.29 16.74
CA LEU A 219 29.83 -16.57 17.53
C LEU A 219 29.59 -15.15 17.01
N GLU A 220 30.66 -14.46 16.63
CA GLU A 220 30.59 -13.11 16.04
C GLU A 220 29.88 -13.14 14.68
N LYS A 221 30.12 -14.17 13.86
CA LYS A 221 29.37 -14.40 12.62
C LYS A 221 27.88 -14.60 12.86
N VAL A 222 27.53 -15.44 13.85
CA VAL A 222 26.12 -15.63 14.25
C VAL A 222 25.49 -14.31 14.71
N LYS A 223 26.20 -13.51 15.54
CA LYS A 223 25.75 -12.19 16.03
C LYS A 223 25.55 -11.18 14.89
N ALA A 224 26.46 -11.18 13.91
CA ALA A 224 26.37 -10.33 12.73
C ALA A 224 25.15 -10.68 11.86
N ILE A 225 24.95 -11.96 11.53
CA ILE A 225 23.80 -12.42 10.73
C ILE A 225 22.48 -12.15 11.46
N ARG A 226 22.43 -12.39 12.78
CA ARG A 226 21.24 -12.08 13.60
C ARG A 226 20.89 -10.59 13.54
N THR A 227 21.88 -9.72 13.72
CA THR A 227 21.69 -8.26 13.69
C THR A 227 21.24 -7.80 12.32
N GLN A 228 21.88 -8.29 11.26
CA GLN A 228 21.53 -7.97 9.87
C GLN A 228 20.09 -8.39 9.51
N THR A 229 19.64 -9.52 10.03
CA THR A 229 18.29 -10.06 9.76
C THR A 229 17.22 -9.59 10.74
N ASN A 230 17.59 -8.74 11.71
CA ASN A 230 16.74 -8.24 12.78
C ASN A 230 15.92 -9.36 13.46
N ARG A 231 16.61 -10.43 13.89
CA ARG A 231 16.00 -11.57 14.59
C ARG A 231 16.38 -11.64 16.06
N SER A 232 15.44 -12.11 16.87
CA SER A 232 15.70 -12.44 18.27
C SER A 232 16.41 -13.80 18.38
N TRP A 233 17.20 -13.95 19.44
CA TRP A 233 17.85 -15.24 19.77
C TRP A 233 16.85 -16.38 19.90
N VAL A 234 15.73 -16.12 20.59
CA VAL A 234 14.62 -17.07 20.73
C VAL A 234 14.08 -17.55 19.38
N SER A 235 13.95 -16.66 18.40
CA SER A 235 13.46 -17.02 17.06
C SER A 235 14.45 -17.89 16.29
N ILE A 236 15.76 -17.63 16.45
CA ILE A 236 16.82 -18.45 15.84
C ILE A 236 16.87 -19.82 16.53
N TYR A 237 16.83 -19.88 17.87
CA TYR A 237 16.83 -21.13 18.62
C TYR A 237 15.63 -22.03 18.27
N LYS A 238 14.42 -21.47 18.24
CA LYS A 238 13.23 -22.18 17.73
C LYS A 238 13.42 -22.67 16.30
N GLY A 239 14.08 -21.88 15.45
CA GLY A 239 14.44 -22.26 14.09
C GLY A 239 15.36 -23.48 14.03
N VAL A 240 16.36 -23.55 14.91
CA VAL A 240 17.28 -24.70 15.02
C VAL A 240 16.52 -25.95 15.44
N LEU A 241 15.77 -25.90 16.55
CA LEU A 241 14.95 -27.02 17.03
C LEU A 241 13.97 -27.52 15.95
N ALA A 242 13.36 -26.59 15.21
CA ALA A 242 12.40 -26.91 14.16
C ALA A 242 13.02 -27.49 12.87
N ILE A 243 14.33 -27.33 12.66
CA ILE A 243 15.06 -28.01 11.57
C ILE A 243 15.46 -29.41 12.02
N GLN A 244 15.94 -29.54 13.26
CA GLN A 244 16.30 -30.83 13.88
C GLN A 244 15.09 -31.75 14.16
N GLY A 245 13.86 -31.24 14.05
CA GLY A 245 12.65 -32.00 14.38
C GLY A 245 12.41 -32.18 15.88
N LYS A 246 13.07 -31.39 16.74
CA LYS A 246 12.87 -31.40 18.18
C LYS A 246 11.60 -30.65 18.58
N ALA A 247 11.06 -30.98 19.75
CA ALA A 247 9.94 -30.25 20.34
C ALA A 247 10.34 -28.79 20.62
N HIS A 248 9.48 -27.85 20.27
CA HIS A 248 9.69 -26.42 20.52
C HIS A 248 8.32 -25.74 20.68
N GLU A 249 8.31 -24.59 21.35
CA GLU A 249 7.10 -23.76 21.39
C GLU A 249 6.65 -23.34 19.98
N PRO A 250 5.34 -23.23 19.72
CA PRO A 250 4.84 -22.87 18.41
C PRO A 250 5.34 -21.49 17.96
N PHE A 251 5.57 -21.35 16.65
CA PHE A 251 5.79 -20.04 16.03
C PHE A 251 4.46 -19.27 15.98
N GLY A 252 4.50 -17.95 16.16
CA GLY A 252 3.29 -17.12 16.11
C GLY A 252 2.59 -17.12 14.75
N THR A 253 3.32 -17.38 13.64
CA THR A 253 2.74 -17.56 12.29
C THR A 253 3.59 -18.51 11.45
N THR A 254 3.01 -19.07 10.38
CA THR A 254 3.72 -19.89 9.38
C THR A 254 4.82 -19.13 8.64
N LYS A 255 4.64 -17.83 8.40
CA LYS A 255 5.66 -16.96 7.78
C LYS A 255 6.87 -16.77 8.68
N VAL A 256 6.66 -16.61 9.99
CA VAL A 256 7.75 -16.54 10.97
C VAL A 256 8.51 -17.86 11.01
N ALA A 257 7.81 -19.00 11.01
CA ALA A 257 8.45 -20.32 10.97
C ALA A 257 9.36 -20.49 9.74
N ALA A 258 8.86 -20.18 8.53
CA ALA A 258 9.64 -20.29 7.30
C ALA A 258 10.87 -19.36 7.30
N SER A 259 10.70 -18.12 7.76
CA SER A 259 11.80 -17.16 7.84
C SER A 259 12.87 -17.56 8.86
N SER A 260 12.48 -18.04 10.05
CA SER A 260 13.42 -18.51 11.07
C SER A 260 14.27 -19.69 10.57
N LYS A 261 13.65 -20.66 9.89
CA LYS A 261 14.38 -21.80 9.29
C LYS A 261 15.35 -21.36 8.20
N SER A 262 14.94 -20.41 7.35
CA SER A 262 15.81 -19.87 6.30
C SER A 262 17.05 -19.18 6.86
N ILE A 263 16.89 -18.41 7.94
CA ILE A 263 18.00 -17.70 8.59
C ILE A 263 18.96 -18.68 9.27
N VAL A 264 18.44 -19.73 9.92
CA VAL A 264 19.29 -20.77 10.51
C VAL A 264 20.13 -21.48 9.44
N ARG A 265 19.53 -21.85 8.30
CA ARG A 265 20.28 -22.46 7.18
C ARG A 265 21.38 -21.53 6.64
N ARG A 266 21.11 -20.22 6.61
CA ARG A 266 22.11 -19.21 6.25
C ARG A 266 23.26 -19.18 7.26
N ILE A 267 22.95 -19.18 8.56
CA ILE A 267 23.95 -19.22 9.63
C ILE A 267 24.84 -20.45 9.48
N LEU A 268 24.26 -21.65 9.39
CA LEU A 268 25.01 -22.91 9.26
C LEU A 268 25.96 -22.87 8.05
N ARG A 269 25.48 -22.37 6.90
CA ARG A 269 26.27 -22.24 5.68
C ARG A 269 27.44 -21.25 5.82
N GLU A 270 27.23 -20.11 6.49
CA GLU A 270 28.22 -19.03 6.58
C GLU A 270 29.23 -19.23 7.74
N THR A 271 28.87 -20.00 8.76
CA THR A 271 29.75 -20.31 9.89
C THR A 271 30.40 -21.68 9.82
N GLY A 272 29.89 -22.57 8.96
CA GLY A 272 30.30 -23.97 8.91
C GLY A 272 29.86 -24.80 10.12
N LEU A 273 29.04 -24.23 11.00
CA LEU A 273 28.49 -24.94 12.16
C LEU A 273 27.50 -26.01 11.71
N THR A 274 27.50 -27.13 12.42
CA THR A 274 26.40 -28.08 12.41
C THR A 274 25.20 -27.56 13.21
N GLU A 275 24.03 -28.17 13.01
CA GLU A 275 22.82 -27.82 13.76
C GLU A 275 23.02 -27.96 15.28
N ILE A 276 23.79 -28.96 15.71
CA ILE A 276 24.07 -29.27 17.13
C ILE A 276 25.05 -28.24 17.73
N GLU A 277 26.09 -27.86 16.99
CA GLU A 277 27.04 -26.85 17.46
C GLU A 277 26.38 -25.47 17.56
N LEU A 278 25.51 -25.13 16.61
CA LEU A 278 24.74 -23.89 16.67
C LEU A 278 23.75 -23.89 17.85
N GLU A 279 23.04 -24.99 18.10
CA GLU A 279 22.19 -25.15 19.28
C GLU A 279 22.97 -24.92 20.58
N THR A 280 24.11 -25.61 20.73
CA THR A 280 24.98 -25.52 21.92
C THR A 280 25.51 -24.09 22.13
N LEU A 281 25.81 -23.39 21.04
CA LEU A 281 26.24 -21.98 21.07
C LEU A 281 25.11 -21.05 21.49
N LEU A 282 23.88 -21.31 21.03
CA LEU A 282 22.70 -20.50 21.36
C LEU A 282 22.20 -20.73 22.80
N GLU A 283 22.37 -21.92 23.37
CA GLU A 283 22.06 -22.22 24.77
C GLU A 283 22.93 -21.41 25.75
N ARG A 284 24.16 -21.07 25.35
CA ARG A 284 25.06 -20.22 26.15
C ARG A 284 24.68 -18.74 26.11
N GLU A 285 24.00 -18.29 25.06
CA GLU A 285 23.67 -16.87 24.80
C GLU A 285 22.19 -16.54 25.05
N THR A 286 21.33 -17.55 25.14
CA THR A 286 19.93 -17.39 25.51
C THR A 286 19.82 -17.66 27.00
N PRO A 287 19.64 -16.64 27.87
CA PRO A 287 19.39 -16.92 29.28
C PRO A 287 18.12 -17.74 29.38
N VAL A 288 18.24 -18.98 29.85
CA VAL A 288 17.09 -19.78 30.26
C VAL A 288 16.43 -18.99 31.38
N LYS A 289 15.23 -18.47 31.12
CA LYS A 289 14.36 -18.04 32.20
C LYS A 289 13.80 -19.33 32.80
N ASP A 290 14.27 -19.67 34.00
CA ASP A 290 13.47 -20.46 34.94
C ASP A 290 12.14 -19.72 35.24
#